data_AF-A0A6G4WV55-F1
#
_entry.id   AF-A0A6G4WV55-F1
#
_cell.length_a   1.000
_cell.length_b   1.000
_cell.length_c   1.000
_cell.angle_alpha   90.00
_cell.angle_beta   90.00
_cell.angle_gamma   90.00
#
_symmetry.space_group_name_H-M   'P 1'
#
loop_
_entity.id
_entity.type
_entity.pdbx_description
1 polymer ?
#
loop_
_entity_poly.entity_id
_entity_poly.type
_entity_poly.pdbx_seq_one_letter_code
_entity_poly.pdbx_strand_id
1 'polypeptide(L)'
;MDRDQAYATLGKAIRTDRRRQGLSTQQLVERIRARGQTISARTIGSIERGAVPEQDDAFPSTEIIVAALGWRPGWTDRILAGEDPADLLESRQEKSRPTQQQVTRESVLGMLPTVYAFSRSAVEAGADPRLRDEFDRLAGQLAESLPQSADYALAAYRPHVEGAGPAPDDAERIARALGDA
;
A
#
# COMPACT_ATOMS: atom_id res chain seq x y z
N MET A 1 14.36 10.17 16.22
CA MET A 1 13.17 10.32 17.09
C MET A 1 13.16 9.12 18.03
N ASP A 2 12.90 9.31 19.32
CA ASP A 2 12.76 8.19 20.26
C ASP A 2 11.47 7.40 19.98
N ARG A 3 11.43 6.11 20.31
CA ARG A 3 10.30 5.20 20.06
C ARG A 3 9.02 5.73 20.70
N ASP A 4 9.08 6.14 21.95
CA ASP A 4 7.93 6.68 22.68
C ASP A 4 7.41 7.97 22.01
N GLN A 5 8.33 8.82 21.57
CA GLN A 5 8.01 10.03 20.84
C GLN A 5 7.35 9.72 19.48
N ALA A 6 7.79 8.66 18.81
CA ALA A 6 7.23 8.22 17.53
C ALA A 6 5.78 7.74 17.67
N TYR A 7 5.51 6.89 18.66
CA TYR A 7 4.15 6.41 18.95
C TYR A 7 3.24 7.53 19.46
N ALA A 8 3.75 8.47 20.27
CA ALA A 8 3.01 9.66 20.67
C ALA A 8 2.62 10.53 19.47
N THR A 9 3.54 10.70 18.53
CA THR A 9 3.33 11.46 17.28
C THR A 9 2.26 10.80 16.41
N LEU A 10 2.37 9.49 16.21
CA LEU A 10 1.38 8.69 15.47
C LEU A 10 -0.01 8.75 16.13
N GLY A 11 -0.09 8.55 17.45
CA GLY A 11 -1.35 8.61 18.19
C GLY A 11 -2.04 9.98 18.08
N LYS A 12 -1.25 11.06 18.16
CA LYS A 12 -1.74 12.43 17.95
C LYS A 12 -2.25 12.62 16.52
N ALA A 13 -1.55 12.12 15.52
CA ALA A 13 -1.94 12.22 14.12
C ALA A 13 -3.28 11.49 13.84
N ILE A 14 -3.42 10.25 14.34
CA ILE A 14 -4.66 9.47 14.26
C ILE A 14 -5.83 10.23 14.90
N ARG A 15 -5.63 10.72 16.13
CA ARG A 15 -6.67 11.47 16.86
C ARG A 15 -7.06 12.75 16.13
N THR A 16 -6.09 13.48 15.61
CA THR A 16 -6.30 14.75 14.91
C THR A 16 -7.08 14.52 13.62
N ASP A 17 -6.68 13.52 12.81
CA ASP A 17 -7.38 13.22 11.56
C ASP A 17 -8.80 12.70 11.81
N ARG A 18 -9.00 11.83 12.82
CA ARG A 18 -10.34 11.40 13.21
C ARG A 18 -11.26 12.58 13.57
N ARG A 19 -10.74 13.52 14.39
CA ARG A 19 -11.49 14.73 14.78
C ARG A 19 -11.75 15.66 13.60
N ARG A 20 -10.77 15.83 12.70
CA ARG A 20 -10.92 16.58 11.44
C ARG A 20 -12.05 16.03 10.58
N GLN A 21 -12.23 14.71 10.56
CA GLN A 21 -13.33 14.05 9.85
C GLN A 21 -14.68 14.08 10.61
N GLY A 22 -14.75 14.74 11.78
CA GLY A 22 -15.98 14.81 12.59
C GLY A 22 -16.39 13.48 13.23
N LEU A 23 -15.47 12.53 13.38
CA LEU A 23 -15.77 11.18 13.86
C LEU A 23 -15.54 11.06 15.37
N SER A 24 -16.52 10.51 16.07
CA SER A 24 -16.32 9.94 17.40
C SER A 24 -15.53 8.62 17.33
N THR A 25 -14.98 8.18 18.45
CA THR A 25 -14.30 6.88 18.54
C THR A 25 -15.26 5.74 18.19
N GLN A 26 -16.53 5.82 18.58
CA GLN A 26 -17.52 4.78 18.25
C GLN A 26 -17.83 4.75 16.75
N GLN A 27 -17.93 5.92 16.10
CA GLN A 27 -18.13 5.97 14.64
C GLN A 27 -16.92 5.39 13.88
N LEU A 28 -15.70 5.53 14.40
CA LEU A 28 -14.53 4.87 13.83
C LEU A 28 -14.60 3.34 14.01
N VAL A 29 -15.04 2.84 15.17
CA VAL A 29 -15.27 1.40 15.39
C VAL A 29 -16.30 0.85 14.39
N GLU A 30 -17.43 1.53 14.21
CA GLU A 30 -18.45 1.10 13.25
C GLU A 30 -17.92 1.13 11.81
N ARG A 31 -17.09 2.12 11.46
CA ARG A 31 -16.44 2.17 10.15
C ARG A 31 -15.47 1.01 9.92
N ILE A 32 -14.75 0.58 10.96
CA ILE A 32 -13.86 -0.59 10.90
C ILE A 32 -14.68 -1.88 10.76
N ARG A 33 -15.78 -2.00 11.52
CA ARG A 33 -16.73 -3.12 11.42
C ARG A 33 -17.35 -3.24 10.03
N ALA A 34 -17.74 -2.12 9.42
CA ALA A 34 -18.28 -2.09 8.06
C ALA A 34 -17.30 -2.62 7.00
N ARG A 35 -16.00 -2.74 7.32
CA ARG A 35 -14.95 -3.31 6.46
C ARG A 35 -14.60 -4.75 6.82
N GLY A 36 -15.39 -5.40 7.68
CA GLY A 36 -15.19 -6.78 8.10
C GLY A 36 -14.10 -6.96 9.17
N GLN A 37 -13.58 -5.88 9.76
CA GLN A 37 -12.55 -5.93 10.79
C GLN A 37 -13.13 -5.60 12.17
N THR A 38 -12.50 -6.07 13.23
CA THR A 38 -12.97 -5.83 14.62
C THR A 38 -11.89 -5.17 15.46
N ILE A 39 -12.27 -4.12 16.18
CA ILE A 39 -11.40 -3.44 17.14
C ILE A 39 -12.24 -2.83 18.25
N SER A 40 -11.71 -2.76 19.47
CA SER A 40 -12.40 -2.12 20.59
C SER A 40 -12.12 -0.61 20.63
N ALA A 41 -13.09 0.16 21.15
CA ALA A 41 -12.90 1.59 21.41
C ALA A 41 -11.75 1.86 22.40
N ARG A 42 -11.51 0.92 23.33
CA ARG A 42 -10.39 0.99 24.29
C ARG A 42 -9.04 0.89 23.57
N THR A 43 -8.91 -0.02 22.61
CA THR A 43 -7.69 -0.18 21.80
C THR A 43 -7.39 1.09 21.01
N ILE A 44 -8.40 1.66 20.34
CA ILE A 44 -8.25 2.96 19.65
C ILE A 44 -7.79 4.04 20.62
N GLY A 45 -8.43 4.15 21.79
CA GLY A 45 -8.06 5.13 22.81
C GLY A 45 -6.65 4.93 23.39
N SER A 46 -6.13 3.70 23.38
CA SER A 46 -4.74 3.40 23.76
C SER A 46 -3.75 3.90 22.71
N ILE A 47 -4.00 3.56 21.44
CA ILE A 47 -3.15 3.98 20.32
C ILE A 47 -3.16 5.50 20.16
N GLU A 48 -4.32 6.16 20.27
CA GLU A 48 -4.42 7.62 20.21
C GLU A 48 -3.68 8.34 21.35
N ARG A 49 -3.39 7.66 22.45
CA ARG A 49 -2.56 8.20 23.54
C ARG A 49 -1.07 7.96 23.33
N GLY A 50 -0.69 7.29 22.24
CA GLY A 50 0.70 6.93 21.98
C GLY A 50 1.18 5.76 22.81
N ALA A 51 0.29 4.84 23.18
CA ALA A 51 0.73 3.60 23.81
C ALA A 51 1.77 2.91 22.93
N VAL A 52 2.86 2.47 23.55
CA VAL A 52 3.94 1.74 22.91
C VAL A 52 3.70 0.25 23.17
N PRO A 53 3.77 -0.62 22.15
CA PRO A 53 3.67 -2.06 22.37
C PRO A 53 4.86 -2.54 23.20
N GLU A 54 4.62 -3.47 24.13
CA GLU A 54 5.65 -4.03 25.01
C GLU A 54 6.66 -4.90 24.24
N GLN A 55 6.25 -5.46 23.11
CA GLN A 55 7.10 -6.18 22.16
C GLN A 55 7.54 -5.25 21.03
N ASP A 56 8.65 -5.53 20.36
CA ASP A 56 9.17 -4.72 19.24
C ASP A 56 8.24 -4.67 18.01
N ASP A 57 7.16 -5.44 18.01
CA ASP A 57 6.15 -5.44 16.96
C ASP A 57 5.15 -4.30 17.13
N ALA A 58 4.85 -3.60 16.02
CA ALA A 58 3.79 -2.61 15.96
C ALA A 58 2.45 -3.22 16.39
N PHE A 59 1.57 -2.43 17.01
CA PHE A 59 0.21 -2.87 17.28
C PHE A 59 -0.43 -3.31 15.95
N PRO A 60 -0.82 -4.60 15.77
CA PRO A 60 -1.43 -5.07 14.52
C PRO A 60 -2.73 -4.32 14.18
N SER A 61 -3.30 -3.67 15.18
CA SER A 61 -4.51 -2.86 15.11
C SER A 61 -4.30 -1.42 14.61
N THR A 62 -3.06 -0.94 14.51
CA THR A 62 -2.77 0.40 13.99
C THR A 62 -3.11 0.50 12.51
N GLU A 63 -2.71 -0.48 11.69
CA GLU A 63 -3.00 -0.52 10.25
C GLU A 63 -4.50 -0.54 9.96
N ILE A 64 -5.26 -1.27 10.77
CA ILE A 64 -6.73 -1.30 10.74
C ILE A 64 -7.32 0.11 10.92
N ILE A 65 -6.81 0.86 11.91
CA ILE A 65 -7.28 2.21 12.23
C ILE A 65 -6.94 3.19 11.11
N VAL A 66 -5.68 3.24 10.67
CA VAL A 66 -5.24 4.22 9.66
C VAL A 66 -5.89 3.94 8.31
N ALA A 67 -6.09 2.67 7.94
CA ALA A 67 -6.85 2.29 6.76
C ALA A 67 -8.30 2.82 6.87
N ALA A 68 -8.97 2.66 8.02
CA ALA A 68 -10.32 3.19 8.27
C ALA A 68 -10.43 4.72 8.18
N LEU A 69 -9.35 5.42 8.52
CA LEU A 69 -9.23 6.85 8.32
C LEU A 69 -8.89 7.24 6.87
N GLY A 70 -8.55 6.25 6.03
CA GLY A 70 -8.24 6.40 4.62
C GLY A 70 -6.81 6.87 4.35
N TRP A 71 -5.88 6.52 5.25
CA TRP A 71 -4.45 6.73 5.04
C TRP A 71 -3.93 5.73 4.00
N ARG A 72 -2.81 6.07 3.36
CA ARG A 72 -2.17 5.17 2.41
C ARG A 72 -1.36 4.10 3.16
N PRO A 73 -1.23 2.89 2.60
CA PRO A 73 -0.34 1.87 3.16
C PRO A 73 1.08 2.41 3.36
N GLY A 74 1.72 2.04 4.46
CA GLY A 74 3.09 2.44 4.82
C GLY A 74 3.23 3.85 5.41
N TRP A 75 2.16 4.64 5.53
CA TRP A 75 2.23 5.95 6.21
C TRP A 75 2.53 5.83 7.70
N THR A 76 2.02 4.78 8.36
CA THR A 76 2.36 4.48 9.74
C THR A 76 3.87 4.31 9.91
N ASP A 77 4.49 3.48 9.07
CA ASP A 77 5.92 3.19 9.15
C ASP A 77 6.77 4.44 8.91
N ARG A 78 6.35 5.30 7.98
CA ARG A 78 7.02 6.59 7.73
C ARG A 78 6.96 7.53 8.92
N ILE A 79 5.80 7.64 9.58
CA ILE A 79 5.66 8.42 10.81
C ILE A 79 6.53 7.83 11.92
N LEU A 80 6.50 6.49 12.08
CA LEU A 80 7.34 5.81 13.06
C LEU A 80 8.84 5.99 12.78
N ALA A 81 9.22 6.12 11.50
CA ALA A 81 10.58 6.38 11.06
C ALA A 81 11.06 7.83 11.24
N GLY A 82 10.19 8.76 11.65
CA GLY A 82 10.57 10.17 11.88
C GLY A 82 9.86 11.20 11.00
N GLU A 83 9.06 10.79 10.03
CA GLU A 83 8.43 11.73 9.11
C GLU A 83 7.28 12.50 9.77
N ASP A 84 7.10 13.77 9.41
CA ASP A 84 6.04 14.60 9.96
C ASP A 84 4.67 14.13 9.43
N PRO A 85 3.71 13.78 10.31
CA PRO A 85 2.36 13.43 9.89
C PRO A 85 1.63 14.56 9.16
N ALA A 86 1.95 15.83 9.43
CA ALA A 86 1.31 16.96 8.76
C ALA A 86 1.58 16.93 7.25
N ASP A 87 2.86 16.77 6.86
CA ASP A 87 3.29 16.66 5.47
C ASP A 87 2.62 15.47 4.76
N LEU A 88 2.55 14.32 5.42
CA LEU A 88 1.88 13.13 4.89
C LEU A 88 0.38 13.37 4.69
N LEU A 89 -0.30 13.93 5.71
CA LEU A 89 -1.74 14.15 5.67
C LEU A 89 -2.17 15.28 4.74
N GLU A 90 -1.29 16.26 4.47
CA GLU A 90 -1.47 17.29 3.44
C GLU A 90 -1.30 16.71 2.04
N SER A 91 -0.29 15.85 1.84
CA SER A 91 -0.10 15.11 0.58
C SER A 91 -1.28 14.19 0.23
N ARG A 92 -2.19 13.92 1.18
CA ARG A 92 -3.48 13.26 0.92
C ARG A 92 -4.39 14.07 0.00
N GLN A 93 -4.31 15.41 0.08
CA GLN A 93 -5.14 16.34 -0.69
C GLN A 93 -4.55 16.59 -2.08
N GLU A 94 -3.23 16.47 -2.22
CA GLU A 94 -2.56 16.54 -3.51
C GLU A 94 -2.63 15.19 -4.23
N LYS A 95 -3.18 15.20 -5.45
CA LYS A 95 -3.22 14.00 -6.30
C LYS A 95 -1.80 13.48 -6.56
N SER A 96 -1.48 12.37 -5.92
CA SER A 96 -0.56 11.31 -6.35
C SER A 96 0.81 11.75 -6.90
N ARG A 97 1.76 12.02 -6.00
CA ARG A 97 3.17 11.64 -6.28
C ARG A 97 3.46 10.28 -5.64
N PRO A 98 3.91 9.27 -6.40
CA PRO A 98 4.42 8.04 -5.81
C PRO A 98 5.78 8.35 -5.18
N THR A 99 5.85 8.40 -3.85
CA THR A 99 7.12 8.38 -3.13
C THR A 99 7.67 6.96 -3.25
N GLN A 100 8.64 6.79 -4.14
CA GLN A 100 9.22 5.50 -4.51
C GLN A 100 10.27 5.06 -3.47
N GLN A 101 9.87 4.29 -2.47
CA GLN A 101 10.63 3.06 -2.23
C GLN A 101 10.14 2.09 -3.29
N GLN A 102 10.96 1.83 -4.32
CA GLN A 102 10.60 0.89 -5.38
C GLN A 102 10.58 -0.51 -4.80
N VAL A 103 9.45 -0.92 -4.23
CA VAL A 103 9.16 -2.31 -3.94
C VAL A 103 9.11 -3.02 -5.29
N THR A 104 10.14 -3.81 -5.60
CA THR A 104 10.24 -4.52 -6.88
C THR A 104 9.38 -5.78 -6.83
N ARG A 105 8.98 -6.30 -7.99
CA ARG A 105 8.25 -7.57 -8.09
C ARG A 105 9.02 -8.71 -7.42
N GLU A 106 10.33 -8.74 -7.63
CA GLU A 106 11.24 -9.73 -7.04
C GLU A 106 11.23 -9.64 -5.52
N SER A 107 11.20 -8.43 -4.96
CA SER A 107 11.13 -8.24 -3.50
C SER A 107 9.83 -8.80 -2.92
N VAL A 108 8.68 -8.61 -3.59
CA VAL A 108 7.39 -9.17 -3.15
C VAL A 108 7.36 -10.69 -3.28
N LEU A 109 7.84 -11.23 -4.41
CA LEU A 109 7.92 -12.67 -4.63
C LEU A 109 8.84 -13.35 -3.61
N GLY A 110 9.93 -12.67 -3.20
CA GLY A 110 10.83 -13.12 -2.14
C GLY A 110 10.17 -13.22 -0.76
N MET A 111 9.07 -12.51 -0.51
CA MET A 111 8.33 -12.58 0.76
C MET A 111 7.34 -13.75 0.83
N LEU A 112 6.89 -14.29 -0.32
CA LEU A 112 5.88 -15.36 -0.36
C LEU A 112 6.22 -16.59 0.48
N PRO A 113 7.47 -17.11 0.51
CA PRO A 113 7.81 -18.24 1.36
C PRO A 113 7.56 -17.97 2.85
N THR A 114 7.88 -16.76 3.32
CA THR A 114 7.66 -16.33 4.71
C THR A 114 6.16 -16.16 5.00
N VAL A 115 5.41 -15.60 4.05
CA VAL A 115 3.95 -15.46 4.15
C VAL A 115 3.25 -16.83 4.27
N TYR A 116 3.67 -17.81 3.47
CA TYR A 116 3.15 -19.18 3.56
C TYR A 116 3.66 -19.93 4.80
N ALA A 117 4.85 -19.60 5.31
CA ALA A 117 5.32 -20.14 6.59
C ALA A 117 4.45 -19.65 7.75
N PHE A 118 4.13 -18.35 7.77
CA PHE A 118 3.21 -17.76 8.73
C PHE A 118 1.85 -18.48 8.73
N SER A 119 1.25 -18.70 7.55
CA SER A 119 -0.08 -19.32 7.47
C SER A 119 -0.09 -20.77 7.98
N ARG A 120 0.99 -21.54 7.73
CA ARG A 120 1.18 -22.89 8.29
C ARG A 120 1.32 -22.86 9.81
N SER A 121 2.18 -21.99 10.34
CA SER A 121 2.37 -21.87 11.79
C SER A 121 1.11 -21.41 12.51
N ALA A 122 0.26 -20.59 11.87
CA ALA A 122 -1.04 -20.22 12.43
C ALA A 122 -1.98 -21.44 12.58
N VAL A 123 -2.01 -22.35 11.61
CA VAL A 123 -2.77 -23.60 11.70
C VAL A 123 -2.19 -24.54 12.75
N GLU A 124 -0.86 -24.65 12.84
CA GLU A 124 -0.18 -25.40 13.92
C GLU A 124 -0.55 -24.86 15.30
N ALA A 125 -0.78 -23.55 15.43
CA ALA A 125 -1.28 -22.89 16.64
C ALA A 125 -2.81 -23.01 16.84
N GLY A 126 -3.53 -23.69 15.95
CA GLY A 126 -4.96 -23.99 16.07
C GLY A 126 -5.91 -23.08 15.27
N ALA A 127 -5.41 -22.29 14.31
CA ALA A 127 -6.28 -21.54 13.41
C ALA A 127 -7.07 -22.46 12.46
N ASP A 128 -8.20 -21.98 11.92
CA ASP A 128 -9.02 -22.73 10.95
C ASP A 128 -8.23 -22.97 9.64
N PRO A 129 -8.01 -24.23 9.22
CA PRO A 129 -7.32 -24.54 7.97
C PRO A 129 -7.97 -23.92 6.73
N ARG A 130 -9.29 -23.70 6.73
CA ARG A 130 -10.00 -23.07 5.61
C ARG A 130 -9.58 -21.62 5.41
N LEU A 131 -9.34 -20.89 6.51
CA LEU A 131 -8.84 -19.52 6.45
C LEU A 131 -7.39 -19.48 5.93
N ARG A 132 -6.58 -20.48 6.27
CA ARG A 132 -5.22 -20.62 5.72
C ARG A 132 -5.25 -20.84 4.21
N ASP A 133 -6.12 -21.73 3.72
CA ASP A 133 -6.21 -22.02 2.28
C ASP A 133 -6.69 -20.79 1.49
N GLU A 134 -7.67 -20.05 2.02
CA GLU A 134 -8.14 -18.80 1.42
C GLU A 134 -7.05 -17.73 1.44
N PHE A 135 -6.33 -17.58 2.54
CA PHE A 135 -5.21 -16.65 2.66
C PHE A 135 -4.11 -16.95 1.65
N ASP A 136 -3.66 -18.20 1.55
CA ASP A 136 -2.59 -18.61 0.62
C ASP A 136 -2.98 -18.35 -0.84
N ARG A 137 -4.25 -18.63 -1.19
CA ARG A 137 -4.82 -18.33 -2.50
C ARG A 137 -4.80 -16.83 -2.79
N LEU A 138 -5.26 -16.00 -1.86
CA LEU A 138 -5.29 -14.54 -2.01
C LEU A 138 -3.88 -13.94 -2.11
N ALA A 139 -2.92 -14.45 -1.33
CA ALA A 139 -1.52 -14.04 -1.39
C ALA A 139 -0.90 -14.33 -2.77
N GLY A 140 -1.18 -15.52 -3.34
CA GLY A 140 -0.76 -15.87 -4.71
C GLY A 140 -1.37 -14.92 -5.75
N GLN A 141 -2.68 -14.69 -5.70
CA GLN A 141 -3.38 -13.76 -6.61
C GLN A 141 -2.82 -12.33 -6.51
N LEU A 142 -2.49 -11.87 -5.31
CA LEU A 142 -1.88 -10.55 -5.12
C LEU A 142 -0.50 -10.48 -5.78
N ALA A 143 0.33 -11.50 -5.63
CA ALA A 143 1.65 -11.54 -6.27
C ALA A 143 1.55 -11.61 -7.82
N GLU A 144 0.57 -12.34 -8.35
CA GLU A 144 0.29 -12.42 -9.78
C GLU A 144 -0.24 -11.10 -10.37
N SER A 145 -0.93 -10.29 -9.56
CA SER A 145 -1.44 -8.98 -9.98
C SER A 145 -0.35 -7.92 -10.20
N LEU A 146 0.89 -8.20 -9.77
CA LEU A 146 2.01 -7.29 -9.98
C LEU A 146 2.35 -7.18 -11.47
N PRO A 147 2.62 -5.96 -11.99
CA PRO A 147 2.97 -5.76 -13.38
C PRO A 147 4.23 -6.57 -13.72
N GLN A 148 4.18 -7.28 -14.84
CA GLN A 148 5.39 -7.89 -15.39
C GLN A 148 6.27 -6.76 -15.92
N SER A 149 7.51 -6.68 -15.42
CA SER A 149 8.52 -5.73 -15.89
C SER A 149 8.54 -5.77 -17.42
N ALA A 150 8.27 -4.61 -18.00
CA ALA A 150 7.82 -4.48 -19.37
C ALA A 150 8.82 -5.00 -20.42
N ASP A 151 8.36 -5.92 -21.26
CA ASP A 151 8.86 -6.21 -22.61
C ASP A 151 8.88 -4.96 -23.53
N TYR A 152 8.39 -3.81 -23.06
CA TYR A 152 8.43 -2.53 -23.78
C TYR A 152 9.83 -1.91 -23.91
N ALA A 153 10.83 -2.38 -23.17
CA ALA A 153 12.21 -1.87 -23.32
C ALA A 153 12.93 -2.44 -24.58
N LEU A 154 12.47 -3.56 -25.13
CA LEU A 154 13.13 -4.21 -26.28
C LEU A 154 12.63 -3.72 -27.65
N ALA A 155 11.45 -3.09 -27.72
CA ALA A 155 10.93 -2.52 -28.96
C ALA A 155 11.59 -1.18 -29.34
N ALA A 156 12.25 -0.50 -28.38
CA ALA A 156 12.91 0.79 -28.59
C ALA A 156 14.38 0.68 -29.06
N TYR A 157 14.93 -0.53 -29.16
CA TYR A 157 16.30 -0.75 -29.62
C TYR A 157 16.33 -1.45 -30.99
N ARG A 158 15.73 -0.82 -32.00
CA ARG A 158 16.20 -1.02 -33.38
C ARG A 158 17.32 -0.01 -33.60
N PRO A 159 18.57 -0.43 -33.85
CA PRO A 159 19.61 0.51 -34.26
C PRO A 159 19.15 1.15 -35.58
N HIS A 160 18.74 2.41 -35.52
CA HIS A 160 18.50 3.22 -36.70
C HIS A 160 19.86 3.44 -37.36
N VAL A 161 20.06 2.87 -38.54
CA VAL A 161 21.19 3.26 -39.39
C VAL A 161 20.92 4.70 -39.83
N GLU A 162 21.86 5.61 -39.61
CA GLU A 162 21.79 6.98 -40.13
C GLU A 162 21.50 6.94 -41.64
N GLY A 163 20.38 7.52 -42.07
CA GLY A 163 19.96 7.57 -43.47
C GLY A 163 18.78 6.66 -43.85
N ALA A 164 18.24 5.85 -42.94
CA ALA A 164 16.96 5.18 -43.16
C ALA A 164 15.82 6.20 -43.04
N GLY A 165 15.50 6.86 -44.16
CA GLY A 165 14.25 7.62 -44.29
C GLY A 165 13.03 6.73 -44.03
N PRO A 166 11.83 7.32 -43.85
CA PRO A 166 10.60 6.56 -43.67
C PRO A 166 10.44 5.54 -44.80
N ALA A 167 9.91 4.36 -44.45
CA ALA A 167 9.67 3.30 -45.43
C ALA A 167 8.85 3.90 -46.61
N PRO A 168 9.18 3.57 -47.87
CA PRO A 168 8.55 4.20 -49.04
C PRO A 168 7.02 4.04 -49.08
N ASP A 169 6.48 3.07 -48.37
CA ASP A 169 5.04 2.80 -48.22
C ASP A 169 4.32 3.77 -47.26
N ASP A 170 5.04 4.41 -46.32
CA ASP A 170 4.41 5.32 -45.36
C ASP A 170 3.92 6.61 -46.03
N ALA A 171 4.65 7.11 -47.03
CA ALA A 171 4.28 8.33 -47.75
C ALA A 171 3.01 8.11 -48.60
N GLU A 172 2.89 6.97 -49.28
CA GLU A 172 1.68 6.63 -50.06
C GLU A 172 0.46 6.40 -49.16
N ARG A 173 0.66 5.74 -48.01
CA ARG A 173 -0.42 5.48 -47.06
C ARG A 173 -0.95 6.77 -46.42
N ILE A 174 -0.08 7.74 -46.13
CA ILE A 174 -0.47 9.07 -45.63
C ILE A 174 -1.17 9.88 -46.73
N ALA A 175 -0.67 9.86 -47.96
CA ALA A 175 -1.31 10.54 -49.09
C ALA A 175 -2.74 10.02 -49.35
N ARG A 176 -2.96 8.70 -49.23
CA ARG A 176 -4.29 8.09 -49.38
C ARG A 176 -5.24 8.50 -48.24
N ALA A 177 -4.74 8.59 -47.01
CA ALA A 177 -5.54 9.02 -45.86
C ALA A 177 -5.91 10.52 -45.89
N LEU A 178 -5.12 11.36 -46.57
CA LEU A 178 -5.40 12.80 -46.73
C LEU A 178 -6.25 13.13 -47.97
N GLY A 179 -6.38 12.20 -48.92
CA GLY A 179 -7.18 12.36 -50.14
C GLY A 179 -8.64 11.93 -50.02
N ASP A 180 -9.00 11.19 -48.96
CA ASP A 180 -10.37 10.74 -48.66
C ASP A 180 -11.05 11.60 -47.57
N ALA A 181 -10.71 12.90 -47.48
CA ALA A 181 -11.33 13.87 -46.57
C ALA A 181 -12.10 14.96 -47.31
#